data_AF-A0A382WBA7-F1
#
_entry.id   AF-A0A382WBA7-F1
#
_cell.length_a   1.000
_cell.length_b   1.000
_cell.length_c   1.000
_cell.angle_alpha   90.00
_cell.angle_beta   90.00
_cell.angle_gamma   90.00
#
_symmetry.space_group_name_H-M   'P 1'
#
loop_
_entity.id
_entity.type
_entity.pdbx_description
1 polymer ?
#
loop_
_entity_poly.entity_id
_entity_poly.type
_entity_poly.pdbx_seq_one_letter_code
_entity_poly.pdbx_strand_id
1 'polypeptide(L)'
;MYLLYLIILVLFSCSSNGRTEESVVARVNNKALTKEALAALVGSGANDTKTLLRATSSWVEKTLLYNAAVAVGLKKDAEIIKQRDQFYKDLLVSSFLDIQTRNKIKITKKDVSNYYADNKKSFARPHEEVFIKHFILPNRKVANK
;
A
#
# COMPACT_ATOMS: atom_id res chain seq x y z
N MET A 1 2.76 -25.80 -55.94
CA MET A 1 3.76 -26.09 -54.89
C MET A 1 3.90 -25.00 -53.81
N TYR A 2 3.54 -23.73 -54.08
CA TYR A 2 3.56 -22.65 -53.08
C TYR A 2 2.31 -22.58 -52.19
N LEU A 3 1.14 -23.01 -52.70
CA LEU A 3 -0.13 -23.00 -51.96
C LEU A 3 -0.10 -23.91 -50.72
N LEU A 4 0.63 -25.02 -50.81
CA LEU A 4 0.79 -26.00 -49.73
C LEU A 4 1.71 -25.48 -48.61
N TYR A 5 2.64 -24.58 -48.95
CA TYR A 5 3.55 -23.94 -47.99
C TYR A 5 2.85 -22.85 -47.18
N LEU A 6 1.88 -22.14 -47.79
CA LEU A 6 1.07 -21.11 -47.12
C LEU A 6 0.15 -21.71 -46.04
N ILE A 7 -0.34 -22.93 -46.24
CA ILE A 7 -1.24 -23.64 -45.31
C ILE A 7 -0.49 -24.11 -44.05
N ILE A 8 0.79 -24.47 -44.17
CA ILE A 8 1.63 -24.93 -43.04
C ILE A 8 1.94 -23.77 -42.06
N LEU A 9 2.04 -22.53 -42.55
CA LEU A 9 2.26 -21.34 -41.71
C LEU A 9 1.04 -20.95 -40.86
N VAL A 10 -0.18 -21.29 -41.30
CA VAL A 10 -1.41 -20.97 -40.54
C VAL A 10 -1.60 -21.94 -39.36
N LEU A 11 -1.09 -23.17 -39.46
CA LEU A 11 -1.23 -24.20 -38.40
C LEU A 11 -0.33 -23.96 -37.18
N PHE A 12 0.73 -23.15 -37.31
CA PHE A 12 1.56 -22.73 -36.17
C PHE A 12 1.06 -21.46 -35.46
N SER A 13 0.02 -20.79 -35.99
CA SER A 13 -0.43 -19.50 -35.45
C SER A 13 -1.43 -19.61 -34.30
N CYS A 14 -1.76 -20.82 -33.84
CA CYS A 14 -2.65 -21.04 -32.70
C CYS A 14 -1.98 -21.92 -31.65
N SER A 15 -0.89 -21.41 -31.07
CA SER A 15 -0.41 -21.89 -29.78
C SER A 15 -1.22 -21.18 -28.70
N SER A 16 -2.29 -21.82 -28.21
CA SER A 16 -2.86 -21.42 -26.93
C SER A 16 -1.78 -21.68 -25.88
N ASN A 17 -1.14 -20.61 -25.42
CA ASN A 17 -0.21 -20.67 -24.30
C ASN A 17 -0.98 -21.25 -23.11
N GLY A 18 -0.83 -22.55 -22.88
CA GLY A 18 -1.30 -23.28 -21.71
C GLY A 18 -0.50 -22.83 -20.50
N ARG A 19 -0.75 -21.59 -20.07
CA ARG A 19 -0.42 -21.16 -18.72
C ARG A 19 -1.50 -21.78 -17.87
N THR A 20 -1.11 -22.79 -17.09
CA THR A 20 -1.87 -23.38 -15.99
C THR A 20 -2.86 -22.36 -15.45
N GLU A 21 -4.15 -22.72 -15.47
CA GLU A 21 -5.21 -21.93 -14.87
C GLU A 21 -5.03 -21.91 -13.34
N GLU A 22 -3.98 -21.24 -12.85
CA GLU A 22 -4.07 -20.58 -11.55
C GLU A 22 -5.34 -19.78 -11.60
N SER A 23 -6.27 -20.09 -10.71
CA SER A 23 -7.66 -19.66 -10.84
C SER A 23 -7.76 -18.13 -10.94
N VAL A 24 -7.91 -17.66 -12.18
CA VAL A 24 -7.91 -16.23 -12.51
C VAL A 24 -9.26 -15.66 -12.12
N VAL A 25 -9.26 -14.62 -11.30
CA VAL A 25 -10.47 -13.93 -10.83
C VAL A 25 -10.78 -12.68 -11.65
N ALA A 26 -9.77 -12.06 -12.25
CA ALA A 26 -9.94 -10.92 -13.16
C ALA A 26 -8.75 -10.78 -14.12
N ARG A 27 -8.96 -10.13 -15.27
CA ARG A 27 -7.91 -9.88 -16.27
C ARG A 27 -8.05 -8.48 -16.88
N VAL A 28 -6.94 -7.76 -17.01
CA VAL A 28 -6.83 -6.47 -17.71
C VAL A 28 -5.65 -6.55 -18.67
N ASN A 29 -5.94 -6.59 -19.98
CA ASN A 29 -4.96 -6.86 -21.03
C ASN A 29 -4.14 -8.13 -20.70
N ASN A 30 -2.82 -8.02 -20.66
CA ASN A 30 -1.90 -9.12 -20.36
C ASN A 30 -1.69 -9.36 -18.85
N LYS A 31 -2.35 -8.61 -17.96
CA LYS A 31 -2.24 -8.78 -16.50
C LYS A 31 -3.43 -9.57 -15.97
N ALA A 32 -3.17 -10.58 -15.17
CA ALA A 32 -4.18 -11.40 -14.52
C ALA A 32 -4.08 -11.24 -12.99
N LEU A 33 -5.24 -11.20 -12.33
CA LEU A 33 -5.36 -11.33 -10.89
C LEU A 33 -5.76 -12.78 -10.59
N THR A 34 -4.94 -13.49 -9.83
CA THR A 34 -5.21 -14.85 -9.38
C THR A 34 -5.88 -14.85 -8.01
N LYS A 35 -6.48 -15.97 -7.59
CA LYS A 35 -7.04 -16.10 -6.23
C LYS A 35 -5.98 -15.88 -5.15
N GLU A 36 -4.76 -16.34 -5.36
CA GLU A 36 -3.63 -16.21 -4.43
C GLU A 36 -3.24 -14.74 -4.28
N ALA A 37 -3.13 -14.01 -5.39
CA ALA A 37 -2.85 -12.59 -5.38
C ALA A 37 -3.99 -11.78 -4.75
N LEU A 38 -5.25 -12.17 -5.00
CA LEU A 38 -6.41 -11.55 -4.35
C LEU A 38 -6.40 -11.78 -2.83
N ALA A 39 -6.08 -12.99 -2.38
CA ALA A 39 -5.95 -13.31 -0.96
C ALA A 39 -4.85 -12.48 -0.28
N ALA A 40 -3.72 -12.27 -0.97
CA ALA A 40 -2.65 -11.40 -0.49
C ALA A 40 -3.07 -9.92 -0.38
N LEU A 41 -3.92 -9.43 -1.28
CA LEU A 41 -4.45 -8.04 -1.24
C LEU A 41 -5.44 -7.82 -0.09
N VAL A 42 -6.24 -8.84 0.21
CA VAL A 42 -7.35 -8.76 1.18
C VAL A 42 -6.90 -9.12 2.60
N GLY A 43 -5.77 -9.83 2.74
CA GLY A 43 -5.28 -10.34 4.00
C GLY A 43 -5.93 -11.67 4.38
N SER A 44 -5.21 -12.50 5.13
CA SER A 44 -5.51 -13.90 5.44
C SER A 44 -6.82 -14.17 6.20
N GLY A 45 -7.61 -13.14 6.54
CA GLY A 45 -8.86 -13.26 7.31
C GLY A 45 -10.14 -12.80 6.60
N ALA A 46 -10.06 -12.20 5.41
CA ALA A 46 -11.24 -11.63 4.74
C ALA A 46 -11.69 -12.50 3.57
N ASN A 47 -12.64 -13.39 3.87
CA ASN A 47 -13.24 -14.33 2.92
C ASN A 47 -14.67 -13.95 2.52
N ASP A 48 -15.18 -12.80 2.96
CA ASP A 48 -16.53 -12.38 2.62
C ASP A 48 -16.60 -11.92 1.15
N THR A 49 -17.65 -12.35 0.46
CA THR A 49 -17.85 -12.10 -0.99
C THR A 49 -17.80 -10.61 -1.34
N LYS A 50 -18.29 -9.74 -0.46
CA LYS A 50 -18.33 -8.29 -0.70
C LYS A 50 -16.93 -7.68 -0.67
N THR A 51 -16.09 -8.08 0.28
CA THR A 51 -14.69 -7.63 0.34
C THR A 51 -13.89 -8.14 -0.85
N LEU A 52 -14.05 -9.41 -1.22
CA LEU A 52 -13.38 -10.00 -2.39
C LEU A 52 -13.77 -9.27 -3.69
N LEU A 53 -15.07 -8.98 -3.87
CA LEU A 53 -15.56 -8.23 -5.02
C LEU A 53 -14.98 -6.82 -5.05
N ARG A 54 -15.02 -6.10 -3.91
CA ARG A 54 -14.46 -4.75 -3.81
C ARG A 54 -12.95 -4.71 -4.10
N ALA A 55 -12.20 -5.67 -3.57
CA ALA A 55 -10.76 -5.77 -3.82
C ALA A 55 -10.45 -6.10 -5.29
N THR A 56 -11.24 -6.99 -5.90
CA THR A 56 -11.15 -7.30 -7.33
C THR A 56 -11.41 -6.06 -8.18
N SER A 57 -12.50 -5.33 -7.92
CA SER A 57 -12.82 -4.09 -8.64
C SER A 57 -11.74 -3.02 -8.46
N SER A 58 -11.24 -2.84 -7.23
CA SER A 58 -10.17 -1.89 -6.93
C SER A 58 -8.87 -2.24 -7.67
N TRP A 59 -8.55 -3.54 -7.79
CA TRP A 59 -7.40 -4.00 -8.55
C TRP A 59 -7.57 -3.74 -10.06
N VAL A 60 -8.75 -4.00 -10.61
CA VAL A 60 -9.07 -3.72 -12.03
C VAL A 60 -8.92 -2.23 -12.32
N GLU A 61 -9.57 -1.38 -11.51
CA GLU A 61 -9.52 0.08 -11.65
C GLU A 61 -8.08 0.61 -11.57
N LYS A 62 -7.33 0.22 -10.53
CA LYS A 62 -5.93 0.62 -10.37
C LYS A 62 -5.08 0.18 -11.56
N THR A 63 -5.33 -1.02 -12.11
CA THR A 63 -4.58 -1.53 -13.26
C THR A 63 -4.89 -0.75 -14.53
N LEU A 64 -6.16 -0.39 -14.76
CA LEU A 64 -6.56 0.46 -15.89
C LEU A 64 -5.92 1.85 -15.80
N LEU A 65 -6.03 2.51 -14.64
CA LEU A 65 -5.44 3.82 -14.40
C LEU A 65 -3.91 3.79 -14.52
N TYR A 66 -3.25 2.76 -13.99
CA TYR A 66 -1.81 2.58 -14.16
C TYR A 66 -1.42 2.43 -15.62
N ASN A 67 -2.16 1.62 -16.39
CA ASN A 67 -1.86 1.43 -17.81
C ASN A 67 -2.03 2.74 -18.59
N ALA A 68 -3.06 3.55 -18.29
CA ALA A 68 -3.25 4.88 -18.86
C ALA A 68 -2.10 5.84 -18.50
N ALA A 69 -1.69 5.87 -17.23
CA ALA A 69 -0.54 6.65 -16.76
C ALA A 69 0.76 6.29 -17.49
N VAL A 70 0.99 4.99 -17.75
CA VAL A 70 2.13 4.52 -18.54
C VAL A 70 2.02 4.97 -20.00
N ALA A 71 0.83 4.87 -20.60
CA ALA A 71 0.61 5.24 -21.99
C ALA A 71 0.89 6.72 -22.27
N VAL A 72 0.58 7.61 -21.32
CA VAL A 72 0.88 9.06 -21.41
C VAL A 72 2.32 9.42 -20.98
N GLY A 73 3.17 8.42 -20.70
CA GLY A 73 4.59 8.62 -20.49
C GLY A 73 5.04 8.94 -19.06
N LEU A 74 4.17 8.86 -18.05
CA LEU A 74 4.51 9.22 -16.67
C LEU A 74 5.66 8.38 -16.06
N LYS A 75 5.97 7.22 -16.63
CA LYS A 75 7.16 6.44 -16.24
C LYS A 75 8.49 7.13 -16.54
N LYS A 76 8.51 8.06 -17.48
CA LYS A 76 9.70 8.79 -17.94
C LYS A 76 9.72 10.24 -17.45
N ASP A 77 8.68 10.66 -16.74
CA ASP A 77 8.57 12.01 -16.19
C ASP A 77 9.62 12.20 -15.09
N ALA A 78 10.41 13.27 -15.20
CA ALA A 78 11.56 13.52 -14.32
C ALA A 78 11.14 13.81 -12.87
N GLU A 79 10.04 14.55 -12.66
CA GLU A 79 9.55 14.87 -11.32
C GLU A 79 8.94 13.64 -10.65
N ILE A 80 8.19 12.81 -11.40
CA ILE A 80 7.67 11.53 -10.88
C ILE A 80 8.82 10.58 -10.50
N ILE A 81 9.86 10.49 -11.33
CA ILE A 81 11.06 9.68 -11.03
C ILE A 81 11.75 10.18 -9.75
N LYS A 82 11.95 11.50 -9.64
CA LYS A 82 12.55 12.11 -8.45
C LYS A 82 11.75 11.83 -7.18
N GLN A 83 10.41 11.95 -7.24
CA GLN A 83 9.53 11.63 -6.11
C GLN A 83 9.58 10.15 -5.75
N ARG A 84 9.59 9.24 -6.73
CA ARG A 84 9.75 7.80 -6.52
C ARG A 84 11.04 7.49 -5.77
N ASP A 85 12.15 8.08 -6.20
CA ASP A 85 13.47 7.80 -5.65
C ASP A 85 13.61 8.36 -4.22
N GLN A 86 13.05 9.53 -3.97
CA GLN A 86 12.97 10.10 -2.61
C GLN A 86 12.11 9.22 -1.69
N PHE A 87 10.92 8.81 -2.14
CA PHE A 87 10.06 7.90 -1.37
C PHE A 87 10.75 6.57 -1.07
N TYR A 88 11.46 6.00 -2.06
CA TYR A 88 12.18 4.74 -1.87
C TYR A 88 13.33 4.89 -0.86
N LYS A 89 14.07 6.00 -0.91
CA LYS A 89 15.10 6.32 0.08
C LYS A 89 14.51 6.41 1.50
N ASP A 90 13.42 7.14 1.67
CA ASP A 90 12.77 7.30 2.97
C ASP A 90 12.19 5.97 3.49
N LEU A 91 11.65 5.15 2.60
CA LEU A 91 11.20 3.79 2.94
C LEU A 91 12.36 2.91 3.44
N LEU A 92 13.53 2.98 2.80
CA LEU A 92 14.71 2.22 3.25
C LEU A 92 15.21 2.69 4.62
N VAL A 93 15.31 4.00 4.83
CA VAL A 93 15.74 4.57 6.12
C VAL A 93 14.78 4.17 7.24
N SER A 94 13.48 4.35 7.01
CA SER A 94 12.46 4.01 8.01
C SER A 94 12.42 2.51 8.32
N SER A 95 12.51 1.66 7.29
CA SER A 95 12.58 0.20 7.46
C SER A 95 13.83 -0.23 8.23
N PHE A 96 14.99 0.40 7.96
CA PHE A 96 16.21 0.11 8.70
C PHE A 96 16.04 0.45 10.18
N LEU A 97 15.57 1.65 10.51
CA LEU A 97 15.33 2.06 11.90
C LEU A 97 14.36 1.12 12.61
N ASP A 98 13.26 0.76 11.95
CA ASP A 98 12.30 -0.20 12.49
C ASP A 98 12.95 -1.57 12.75
N ILE A 99 13.68 -2.15 11.80
CA ILE A 99 14.38 -3.45 12.01
C ILE A 99 15.42 -3.37 13.13
N GLN A 100 16.12 -2.24 13.26
CA GLN A 100 17.14 -2.08 14.31
C GLN A 100 16.55 -1.83 15.69
N THR A 101 15.33 -1.29 15.79
CA THR A 101 14.71 -0.96 17.07
C THR A 101 13.70 -2.02 17.53
N ARG A 102 12.96 -2.60 16.57
CA ARG A 102 11.94 -3.63 16.80
C ARG A 102 12.56 -4.82 17.50
N ASN A 103 12.03 -5.14 18.69
CA ASN A 103 12.43 -6.25 19.55
C ASN A 103 13.88 -6.21 20.09
N LYS A 104 14.71 -5.24 19.73
CA LYS A 104 16.06 -5.07 20.29
C LYS A 104 16.09 -4.19 21.53
N ILE A 105 15.15 -3.24 21.63
CA ILE A 105 15.06 -2.33 22.76
C ILE A 105 13.99 -2.84 23.72
N LYS A 106 14.40 -3.23 24.92
CA LYS A 106 13.48 -3.60 26.01
C LYS A 106 13.52 -2.50 27.07
N ILE A 107 12.50 -1.65 27.08
CA ILE A 107 12.35 -0.60 28.09
C ILE A 107 11.70 -1.21 29.33
N THR A 108 12.39 -1.17 30.46
CA THR A 108 11.86 -1.63 31.75
C THR A 108 11.13 -0.52 32.49
N LYS A 109 10.31 -0.87 33.50
CA LYS A 109 9.70 0.11 34.39
C LYS A 109 10.75 0.97 35.11
N LYS A 110 11.92 0.41 35.42
CA LYS A 110 13.02 1.14 36.07
C LYS A 110 13.60 2.19 35.13
N ASP A 111 13.80 1.86 33.86
CA ASP A 111 14.30 2.82 32.86
C ASP A 111 13.36 4.01 32.70
N VAL A 112 12.04 3.76 32.68
CA VAL A 112 11.02 4.81 32.65
C VAL A 112 11.08 5.68 33.91
N SER A 113 11.17 5.06 35.08
CA SER A 113 11.26 5.78 36.36
C SER A 113 12.51 6.65 36.46
N ASN A 114 13.67 6.12 36.03
CA ASN A 114 14.93 6.85 36.01
C ASN A 114 14.86 8.02 35.04
N TYR A 115 14.38 7.79 33.81
CA TYR A 115 14.23 8.85 32.82
C TYR A 115 13.34 9.99 33.33
N TYR A 116 12.20 9.67 33.96
CA TYR A 116 11.34 10.68 34.56
C TYR A 116 12.06 11.45 35.68
N ALA A 117 12.77 10.75 36.57
CA ALA A 117 13.49 11.37 37.67
C ALA A 117 14.57 12.35 37.18
N ASP A 118 15.32 11.96 36.14
CA ASP A 118 16.40 12.76 35.56
C ASP A 118 15.88 13.94 34.72
N ASN A 119 14.65 13.83 34.19
CA ASN A 119 14.06 14.81 33.28
C ASN A 119 12.80 15.49 33.86
N LYS A 120 12.61 15.52 35.19
CA LYS A 120 11.38 16.04 35.85
C LYS A 120 10.95 17.42 35.34
N LYS A 121 11.90 18.29 35.02
CA LYS A 121 11.64 19.66 34.53
C LYS A 121 10.87 19.66 33.20
N SER A 122 11.07 18.67 32.34
CA SER A 122 10.35 18.53 31.06
C SER A 122 8.88 18.14 31.24
N PHE A 123 8.49 17.71 32.44
CA PHE A 123 7.12 17.33 32.80
C PHE A 123 6.44 18.37 33.70
N ALA A 124 7.13 19.45 34.04
CA ALA A 124 6.56 20.56 34.81
C ALA A 124 6.02 21.63 33.86
N ARG A 125 4.88 22.21 34.21
CA ARG A 125 4.40 23.42 33.53
C ARG A 125 5.22 24.62 34.01
N PRO A 126 5.48 25.61 33.14
CA PRO A 126 6.16 26.84 33.55
C PRO A 126 5.34 27.69 34.52
N HIS A 127 4.01 27.55 34.51
CA HIS A 127 3.09 28.27 35.38
C HIS A 127 2.18 27.29 36.13
N GLU A 128 1.93 27.58 37.41
CA GLU A 128 1.06 26.77 38.26
C GLU A 128 -0.41 26.89 37.83
N GLU A 129 -0.78 28.06 37.33
CA GLU A 129 -2.13 28.41 36.92
C GLU A 129 -2.23 28.63 35.42
N VAL A 130 -3.43 28.39 34.89
CA VAL A 130 -3.76 28.64 33.49
C VAL A 130 -5.08 29.39 33.43
N PHE A 131 -5.12 30.50 32.71
CA PHE A 131 -6.36 31.17 32.41
C PHE A 131 -7.02 30.49 31.21
N ILE A 132 -8.14 29.82 31.44
CA ILE A 132 -8.84 29.06 30.40
C ILE A 132 -10.10 29.82 29.98
N LYS A 133 -10.24 30.04 28.67
CA LYS A 133 -11.54 30.38 28.07
C LYS A 133 -12.16 29.10 27.55
N HIS A 134 -13.36 28.78 28.00
CA HIS A 134 -14.09 27.60 27.55
C HIS A 134 -15.48 27.98 27.05
N PHE A 135 -15.98 27.22 26.08
CA PHE A 135 -17.33 27.35 25.55
C PHE A 135 -18.06 26.03 25.78
N ILE A 136 -19.28 26.10 26.28
CA ILE A 136 -20.13 24.94 26.48
C ILE A 136 -21.11 24.88 25.30
N LEU A 137 -21.10 23.76 24.58
CA LEU A 137 -21.94 23.54 23.40
C LEU A 137 -22.74 22.24 23.56
N PRO A 138 -23.92 22.11 22.93
CA PRO A 138 -24.81 20.98 23.16
C PRO A 138 -24.25 19.62 22.72
N ASN A 139 -23.35 19.58 21.71
CA ASN A 139 -22.75 18.34 21.24
C ASN A 139 -21.43 18.56 20.47
N ARG A 140 -20.69 17.46 20.29
CA ARG A 140 -19.39 17.42 19.60
C ARG A 140 -19.45 17.88 18.13
N LYS A 141 -20.55 17.66 17.41
CA LYS A 141 -20.67 18.09 16.00
C LYS A 141 -20.64 19.62 15.89
N VAL A 142 -21.24 20.33 16.85
CA VAL A 142 -21.23 21.79 16.90
C VAL A 142 -19.87 22.33 17.36
N ALA A 143 -19.17 21.62 18.24
CA ALA A 143 -17.86 22.04 18.76
C ALA A 143 -16.70 21.89 17.75
N ASN A 144 -16.83 21.01 16.75
CA ASN A 144 -15.80 20.72 15.75
C ASN A 144 -16.02 21.46 14.42
N LYS A 145 -16.94 22.43 14.38
CA LYS A 145 -17.26 23.24 13.21
C LYS A 145 -16.64 24.61 13.35
#